data_AF-A0A950SFM4-F1
#
_entry.id   AF-A0A950SFM4-F1
#
_cell.length_a   1.000
_cell.length_b   1.000
_cell.length_c   1.000
_cell.angle_alpha   90.00
_cell.angle_beta   90.00
_cell.angle_gamma   90.00
#
_symmetry.space_group_name_H-M   'P 1'
#
loop_
_entity.id
_entity.type
_entity.pdbx_description
1 polymer ?
#
loop_
_entity_poly.entity_id
_entity_poly.type
_entity_poly.pdbx_seq_one_letter_code
_entity_poly.pdbx_strand_id
1 'polypeptide(L)'
;MPDQSSASTEHALIQEITAPLATLPDDPVQVTADADFPVVLRGYDRIAVDAYVRKTSQLVAELQATRSPEAAVRRALERVGEEVAGILQRAHDTAARITTHSRAEAEDRLEKARREAAQIVAAATTRVKELDAETERVWAERHRLVEDARELARQLHGLADSATDRFPAAEEPEADAEAEAGPAPGAYDQDAVGEDLEPTDEPLPGAPASTGAGGLPGAARVPGTAEPGPEGPDSRAGSRADDDDPVEPESSTALRPLDTPPEARP
;
A
#
# COMPACT_ATOMS: atom_id res chain seq x y z
N MET A 1 16.33 -10.06 27.11
CA MET A 1 17.34 -10.29 28.17
C MET A 1 18.55 -10.91 27.48
N PRO A 2 19.59 -10.14 27.11
CA PRO A 2 20.77 -10.68 26.47
C PRO A 2 21.72 -11.29 27.51
N ASP A 3 21.87 -12.61 27.44
CA ASP A 3 23.07 -13.44 27.56
C ASP A 3 24.19 -13.06 28.55
N GLN A 4 24.04 -13.49 29.80
CA GLN A 4 25.21 -13.75 30.67
C GLN A 4 26.13 -14.85 30.07
N SER A 5 25.59 -15.73 29.22
CA SER A 5 26.37 -16.77 28.53
C SER A 5 27.32 -16.19 27.48
N SER A 6 26.89 -15.18 26.71
CA SER A 6 27.69 -14.57 25.65
C SER A 6 28.86 -13.81 26.24
N ALA A 7 28.65 -13.02 27.30
CA ALA A 7 29.74 -12.32 28.01
C ALA A 7 30.74 -13.29 28.67
N SER A 8 30.26 -14.39 29.26
CA SER A 8 31.14 -15.41 29.85
C SER A 8 31.94 -16.18 28.79
N THR A 9 31.35 -16.43 27.63
CA THR A 9 32.01 -17.10 26.50
C THR A 9 33.06 -16.20 25.88
N GLU A 10 32.75 -14.90 25.75
CA GLU A 10 33.68 -13.89 25.25
C GLU A 10 34.88 -13.71 26.19
N HIS A 11 34.67 -13.61 27.50
CA HIS A 11 35.77 -13.53 28.47
C HIS A 11 36.65 -14.78 28.49
N ALA A 12 36.07 -15.97 28.35
CA ALA A 12 36.83 -17.21 28.25
C ALA A 12 37.68 -17.24 26.97
N LEU A 13 37.11 -16.81 25.84
CA LEU A 13 37.82 -16.73 24.56
C LEU A 13 38.99 -15.73 24.64
N ILE A 14 38.76 -14.55 25.24
CA ILE A 14 39.79 -13.53 25.43
C ILE A 14 40.91 -14.05 26.34
N GLN A 15 40.59 -14.74 27.44
CA GLN A 15 41.63 -15.30 28.31
C GLN A 15 42.45 -16.39 27.61
N GLU A 16 41.82 -17.24 26.80
CA GLU A 16 42.51 -18.29 26.04
C GLU A 16 43.46 -17.68 24.98
N ILE A 17 43.06 -16.56 24.35
CA ILE A 17 43.88 -15.83 23.38
C ILE A 17 45.05 -15.09 24.06
N THR A 18 44.83 -14.52 25.25
CA THR A 18 45.79 -13.60 25.90
C THR A 18 46.75 -14.30 26.86
N ALA A 19 46.39 -15.47 27.42
CA ALA A 19 47.22 -16.20 28.37
C ALA A 19 48.64 -16.54 27.86
N PRO A 20 48.85 -16.94 26.59
CA PRO A 20 50.19 -17.23 26.06
C PRO A 20 51.05 -15.97 25.83
N LEU A 21 50.44 -14.79 25.71
CA LEU A 21 51.17 -13.51 25.60
C LEU A 21 51.74 -13.05 26.96
N ALA A 22 51.13 -13.48 28.07
CA ALA A 22 51.51 -13.05 29.41
C ALA A 22 52.81 -13.68 29.93
N THR A 23 53.30 -14.76 29.31
CA THR A 23 54.56 -15.45 29.66
C THR A 23 55.76 -14.95 28.86
N LEU A 24 55.53 -14.20 27.78
CA LEU A 24 56.58 -13.63 26.95
C LEU A 24 57.20 -12.40 27.64
N PRO A 25 58.53 -12.23 27.61
CA PRO A 25 59.19 -11.01 28.06
C PRO A 25 58.84 -9.82 27.16
N ASP A 26 58.85 -8.60 27.71
CA ASP A 26 58.48 -7.36 27.01
C ASP A 26 59.26 -7.11 25.70
N ASP A 27 60.50 -7.63 25.60
CA ASP A 27 61.30 -7.66 24.37
C ASP A 27 61.98 -9.03 24.15
N PRO A 28 61.33 -9.95 23.41
CA PRO A 28 61.84 -11.30 23.18
C PRO A 28 63.11 -11.34 22.30
N VAL A 29 63.32 -10.31 21.49
CA VAL A 29 64.41 -10.22 20.52
C VAL A 29 65.70 -9.79 21.22
N GLN A 30 65.62 -8.86 22.17
CA GLN A 30 66.79 -8.45 22.97
C GLN A 30 67.28 -9.57 23.88
N VAL A 31 66.36 -10.31 24.50
CA VAL A 31 66.69 -11.44 25.40
C VAL A 31 67.44 -12.57 24.69
N THR A 32 67.26 -12.70 23.37
CA THR A 32 68.00 -13.66 22.55
C THR A 32 69.26 -13.07 21.92
N ALA A 33 69.30 -11.77 21.66
CA ALA A 33 70.45 -11.06 21.11
C ALA A 33 71.63 -10.93 22.11
N ASP A 34 71.36 -10.74 23.40
CA ASP A 34 72.38 -10.51 24.44
C ASP A 34 72.95 -11.81 25.07
N ALA A 35 73.01 -12.89 24.29
CA ALA A 35 73.42 -14.20 24.81
C ALA A 35 74.96 -14.32 24.98
N ASP A 36 75.43 -14.25 26.23
CA ASP A 36 76.84 -14.49 26.57
C ASP A 36 77.11 -15.95 26.94
N PHE A 37 78.10 -16.56 26.26
CA PHE A 37 78.49 -17.94 26.47
C PHE A 37 79.93 -18.03 27.02
N PRO A 38 80.13 -18.57 28.24
CA PRO A 38 81.46 -18.77 28.79
C PRO A 38 82.30 -19.72 27.90
N VAL A 39 83.58 -19.40 27.69
CA VAL A 39 84.50 -20.26 26.92
C VAL A 39 85.25 -21.18 27.87
N VAL A 40 85.10 -22.50 27.69
CA VAL A 40 85.78 -23.53 28.48
C VAL A 40 86.73 -24.31 27.57
N LEU A 41 88.01 -24.33 27.94
CA LEU A 41 89.13 -24.96 27.20
C LEU A 41 89.32 -24.43 25.76
N ARG A 42 88.51 -24.88 24.80
CA ARG A 42 88.62 -24.59 23.36
C ARG A 42 87.28 -24.22 22.69
N GLY A 43 86.20 -24.06 23.44
CA GLY A 43 84.88 -23.72 22.88
C GLY A 43 83.90 -23.19 23.90
N TYR A 44 82.69 -22.86 23.47
CA TYR A 44 81.61 -22.42 24.34
C TYR A 44 81.16 -23.54 25.29
N ASP A 45 80.78 -23.16 26.51
CA ASP A 45 80.20 -24.07 27.48
C ASP A 45 78.92 -24.69 26.91
N ARG A 46 78.96 -26.00 26.68
CA ARG A 46 77.85 -26.77 26.13
C ARG A 46 76.60 -26.66 27.00
N ILE A 47 76.75 -26.59 28.32
CA ILE A 47 75.61 -26.50 29.24
C ILE A 47 74.91 -25.14 29.10
N ALA A 48 75.68 -24.06 28.98
CA ALA A 48 75.15 -22.71 28.76
C ALA A 48 74.44 -22.60 27.40
N VAL A 49 75.01 -23.19 26.34
CA VAL A 49 74.40 -23.22 25.01
C VAL A 49 73.11 -24.06 24.99
N ASP A 50 73.11 -25.24 25.61
CA ASP A 50 71.91 -26.09 25.69
C ASP A 50 70.77 -25.42 26.47
N ALA A 51 71.09 -24.67 27.53
CA ALA A 51 70.11 -23.88 28.27
C ALA A 51 69.53 -22.74 27.44
N TYR A 52 70.35 -22.03 26.69
CA TYR A 52 69.90 -20.98 25.77
C TYR A 52 69.02 -21.54 24.65
N VAL A 53 69.45 -22.60 23.96
CA VAL A 53 68.67 -23.24 22.89
C VAL A 53 67.30 -23.68 23.40
N ARG A 54 67.22 -24.22 24.63
CA ARG A 54 65.95 -24.60 25.26
C ARG A 54 65.05 -23.39 25.52
N LYS A 55 65.61 -22.30 26.06
CA LYS A 55 64.90 -21.04 26.29
C LYS A 55 64.37 -20.43 24.99
N THR A 56 65.20 -20.36 23.95
CA THR A 56 64.83 -19.82 22.63
C THR A 56 63.78 -20.70 21.95
N SER A 57 63.90 -22.02 22.05
CA SER A 57 62.90 -22.96 21.50
C SER A 57 61.54 -22.81 22.20
N GLN A 58 61.53 -22.59 23.52
CA GLN A 58 60.31 -22.29 24.27
C GLN A 58 59.68 -20.97 23.81
N LEU A 59 60.49 -19.93 23.65
CA LEU A 59 60.04 -18.60 23.23
C LEU A 59 59.43 -18.61 21.81
N VAL A 60 60.06 -19.37 20.89
CA VAL A 60 59.53 -19.62 19.54
C VAL A 60 58.21 -20.39 19.59
N ALA A 61 58.09 -21.38 20.48
CA ALA A 61 56.85 -22.13 20.65
C ALA A 61 55.71 -21.23 21.18
N GLU A 62 55.98 -20.34 22.13
CA GLU A 62 55.00 -19.37 22.68
C GLU A 62 54.57 -18.34 21.61
N LEU A 63 55.49 -17.85 20.78
CA LEU A 63 55.19 -16.95 19.65
C LEU A 63 54.39 -17.64 18.53
N GLN A 64 54.65 -18.91 18.27
CA GLN A 64 53.84 -19.69 17.31
C GLN A 64 52.45 -19.99 17.88
N ALA A 65 52.36 -20.22 19.19
CA ALA A 65 51.11 -20.45 19.90
C ALA A 65 50.20 -19.23 19.96
N THR A 66 50.71 -17.99 19.83
CA THR A 66 49.91 -16.75 19.76
C THR A 66 49.45 -16.40 18.33
N ARG A 67 50.26 -16.73 17.33
CA ARG A 67 49.89 -16.58 15.91
C ARG A 67 48.76 -17.51 15.45
N SER A 68 48.61 -18.67 16.11
CA SER A 68 47.54 -19.64 15.84
C SER A 68 46.15 -19.13 16.25
N PRO A 69 45.93 -18.61 17.48
CA PRO A 69 44.72 -17.89 17.90
C PRO A 69 44.33 -16.74 16.99
N GLU A 70 45.27 -15.86 16.61
CA GLU A 70 44.97 -14.75 15.69
C GLU A 70 44.47 -15.24 14.33
N ALA A 71 45.09 -16.30 13.80
CA ALA A 71 44.64 -16.94 12.56
C ALA A 71 43.27 -17.63 12.72
N ALA A 72 42.96 -18.17 13.90
CA ALA A 72 41.65 -18.75 14.20
C ALA A 72 40.55 -17.68 14.30
N VAL A 73 40.82 -16.56 14.99
CA VAL A 73 39.92 -15.40 15.08
C VAL A 73 39.65 -14.81 13.70
N ARG A 74 40.70 -14.63 12.88
CA ARG A 74 40.53 -14.13 11.51
C ARG A 74 39.60 -15.00 10.68
N ARG A 75 39.78 -16.33 10.72
CA ARG A 75 38.90 -17.28 10.02
C ARG A 75 37.47 -17.29 10.58
N ALA A 76 37.31 -17.07 11.89
CA ALA A 76 35.99 -16.95 12.50
C ALA A 76 35.26 -15.70 12.00
N LEU A 77 35.96 -14.55 11.93
CA LEU A 77 35.43 -13.31 11.39
C LEU A 77 35.11 -13.41 9.90
N GLU A 78 35.97 -14.05 9.11
CA GLU A 78 35.70 -14.34 7.69
C GLU A 78 34.42 -15.17 7.52
N ARG A 79 34.28 -16.26 8.31
CA ARG A 79 33.07 -17.10 8.28
C ARG A 79 31.81 -16.34 8.67
N VAL A 80 31.87 -15.53 9.74
CA VAL A 80 30.74 -14.69 10.16
C VAL A 80 30.42 -13.65 9.08
N GLY A 81 31.43 -13.06 8.45
CA GLY A 81 31.25 -12.13 7.33
C GLY A 81 30.54 -12.78 6.14
N GLU A 82 30.94 -13.99 5.76
CA GLU A 82 30.29 -14.80 4.72
C GLU A 82 28.84 -15.15 5.10
N GLU A 83 28.60 -15.52 6.35
CA GLU A 83 27.26 -15.82 6.87
C GLU A 83 26.34 -14.59 6.80
N VAL A 84 26.82 -13.44 7.28
CA VAL A 84 26.09 -12.17 7.25
C VAL A 84 25.82 -11.72 5.82
N ALA A 85 26.80 -11.80 4.93
CA ALA A 85 26.61 -11.50 3.51
C ALA A 85 25.55 -12.41 2.89
N GLY A 86 25.56 -13.69 3.23
CA GLY A 86 24.54 -14.65 2.78
C GLY A 86 23.13 -14.32 3.31
N ILE A 87 23.01 -13.87 4.57
CA ILE A 87 21.74 -13.42 5.15
C ILE A 87 21.22 -12.18 4.42
N LEU A 88 22.07 -11.18 4.21
CA LEU A 88 21.70 -9.94 3.51
C LEU A 88 21.28 -10.21 2.08
N GLN A 89 22.00 -11.06 1.35
CA GLN A 89 21.64 -11.45 -0.01
C GLN A 89 20.26 -12.11 -0.05
N ARG A 90 20.01 -13.10 0.83
CA ARG A 90 18.70 -13.76 0.92
C ARG A 90 17.59 -12.79 1.31
N ALA A 91 17.88 -11.83 2.18
CA ALA A 91 16.91 -10.81 2.57
C ALA A 91 16.55 -9.90 1.39
N HIS A 92 17.55 -9.47 0.60
CA HIS A 92 17.33 -8.68 -0.62
C HIS A 92 16.55 -9.47 -1.68
N ASP A 93 16.94 -10.72 -1.94
CA ASP A 93 16.24 -11.56 -2.92
C ASP A 93 14.78 -11.82 -2.50
N THR A 94 14.56 -12.04 -1.20
CA THR A 94 13.20 -12.22 -0.66
C THR A 94 12.41 -10.92 -0.78
N ALA A 95 13.00 -9.78 -0.43
CA ALA A 95 12.35 -8.48 -0.57
C ALA A 95 11.98 -8.19 -2.03
N ALA A 96 12.90 -8.40 -2.97
CA ALA A 96 12.66 -8.22 -4.40
C ALA A 96 11.53 -9.13 -4.91
N ARG A 97 11.51 -10.39 -4.47
CA ARG A 97 10.43 -11.34 -4.79
C ARG A 97 9.08 -10.89 -4.23
N ILE A 98 9.04 -10.44 -2.98
CA ILE A 98 7.81 -9.91 -2.36
C ILE A 98 7.33 -8.68 -3.13
N THR A 99 8.20 -7.72 -3.43
CA THR A 99 7.82 -6.51 -4.17
C THR A 99 7.28 -6.85 -5.56
N THR A 100 7.95 -7.74 -6.29
CA THR A 100 7.52 -8.14 -7.64
C THR A 100 6.18 -8.86 -7.59
N HIS A 101 6.03 -9.81 -6.67
CA HIS A 101 4.78 -10.55 -6.49
C HIS A 101 3.62 -9.64 -6.08
N SER A 102 3.83 -8.76 -5.10
CA SER A 102 2.81 -7.81 -4.65
C SER A 102 2.39 -6.83 -5.75
N ARG A 103 3.34 -6.39 -6.60
CA ARG A 103 3.02 -5.55 -7.76
C ARG A 103 2.17 -6.30 -8.78
N ALA A 104 2.57 -7.51 -9.15
CA ALA A 104 1.81 -8.34 -10.08
C ALA A 104 0.38 -8.61 -9.56
N GLU A 105 0.23 -8.98 -8.29
CA GLU A 105 -1.12 -9.19 -7.72
C GLU A 105 -1.95 -7.91 -7.66
N ALA A 106 -1.32 -6.75 -7.40
CA ALA A 106 -2.02 -5.47 -7.39
C ALA A 106 -2.51 -5.10 -8.80
N GLU A 107 -1.67 -5.31 -9.82
CA GLU A 107 -2.02 -5.12 -11.23
C GLU A 107 -3.17 -6.04 -11.64
N ASP A 108 -3.09 -7.33 -11.32
CA ASP A 108 -4.16 -8.30 -11.59
C ASP A 108 -5.50 -7.88 -10.94
N ARG A 109 -5.45 -7.45 -9.68
CA ARG A 109 -6.64 -6.96 -8.95
C ARG A 109 -7.21 -5.69 -9.61
N LEU A 110 -6.35 -4.76 -10.02
CA LEU A 110 -6.78 -3.54 -10.71
C LEU A 110 -7.39 -3.83 -12.08
N GLU A 111 -6.80 -4.73 -12.86
CA GLU A 111 -7.35 -5.14 -14.15
C GLU A 111 -8.70 -5.83 -14.01
N LYS A 112 -8.83 -6.72 -13.01
CA LYS A 112 -10.11 -7.36 -12.69
C LYS A 112 -11.16 -6.34 -12.29
N ALA A 113 -10.83 -5.42 -11.38
CA ALA A 113 -11.75 -4.37 -10.94
C ALA A 113 -12.17 -3.44 -12.10
N ARG A 114 -11.23 -3.09 -13.00
CA ARG A 114 -11.54 -2.31 -14.21
C ARG A 114 -12.49 -3.04 -15.14
N ARG A 115 -12.28 -4.35 -15.37
CA ARG A 115 -13.18 -5.18 -16.19
C ARG A 115 -14.58 -5.27 -15.58
N GLU A 116 -14.67 -5.50 -14.28
CA GLU A 116 -15.96 -5.56 -13.57
C GLU A 116 -16.68 -4.21 -13.62
N ALA A 117 -15.98 -3.10 -13.37
CA ALA A 117 -16.53 -1.76 -13.49
C ALA A 117 -17.06 -1.47 -14.90
N ALA A 118 -16.27 -1.82 -15.94
CA ALA A 118 -16.70 -1.66 -17.33
C ALA A 118 -17.96 -2.49 -17.64
N GLN A 119 -18.06 -3.72 -17.13
CA GLN A 119 -19.23 -4.57 -17.29
C GLN A 119 -20.46 -3.97 -16.59
N ILE A 120 -20.31 -3.47 -15.37
CA ILE A 120 -21.39 -2.82 -14.62
C ILE A 120 -21.90 -1.59 -15.38
N VAL A 121 -21.00 -0.73 -15.85
CA VAL A 121 -21.37 0.47 -16.61
C VAL A 121 -22.07 0.10 -17.92
N ALA A 122 -21.58 -0.90 -18.66
CA ALA A 122 -22.21 -1.36 -19.89
C ALA A 122 -23.62 -1.93 -19.62
N ALA A 123 -23.77 -2.74 -18.57
CA ALA A 123 -25.06 -3.30 -18.17
C ALA A 123 -26.05 -2.20 -17.73
N ALA A 124 -25.60 -1.26 -16.90
CA ALA A 124 -26.41 -0.13 -16.45
C ALA A 124 -26.85 0.75 -17.63
N THR A 125 -25.94 1.06 -18.56
CA THR A 125 -26.24 1.83 -19.78
C THR A 125 -27.28 1.12 -20.64
N THR A 126 -27.17 -0.21 -20.76
CA THR A 126 -28.14 -1.02 -21.49
C THR A 126 -29.50 -0.95 -20.81
N ARG A 127 -29.54 -1.11 -19.48
CA ARG A 127 -30.78 -1.06 -18.70
C ARG A 127 -31.47 0.29 -18.78
N VAL A 128 -30.71 1.39 -18.75
CA VAL A 128 -31.25 2.75 -18.94
C VAL A 128 -31.91 2.88 -20.31
N LYS A 129 -31.24 2.44 -21.37
CA LYS A 129 -31.81 2.48 -22.73
C LYS A 129 -33.09 1.64 -22.85
N GLU A 130 -33.14 0.49 -22.20
CA GLU A 130 -34.35 -0.33 -22.15
C GLU A 130 -35.50 0.39 -21.44
N LEU A 131 -35.21 1.00 -20.28
CA LEU A 131 -36.20 1.76 -19.51
C LEU A 131 -36.69 2.99 -20.27
N ASP A 132 -35.81 3.70 -20.98
CA ASP A 132 -36.19 4.82 -21.84
C ASP A 132 -37.12 4.35 -22.96
N ALA A 133 -36.79 3.24 -23.63
CA ALA A 133 -37.64 2.68 -24.67
C ALA A 133 -39.00 2.19 -24.15
N GLU A 134 -39.03 1.61 -22.95
CA GLU A 134 -40.26 1.21 -22.27
C GLU A 134 -41.11 2.45 -21.90
N THR A 135 -40.48 3.50 -21.38
CA THR A 135 -41.12 4.76 -21.01
C THR A 135 -41.75 5.41 -22.25
N GLU A 136 -41.02 5.52 -23.35
CA GLU A 136 -41.53 6.02 -24.63
C GLU A 136 -42.74 5.21 -25.13
N ARG A 137 -42.70 3.88 -24.97
CA ARG A 137 -43.82 3.00 -25.32
C ARG A 137 -45.06 3.30 -24.47
N VAL A 138 -44.89 3.46 -23.16
CA VAL A 138 -45.98 3.80 -22.23
C VAL A 138 -46.57 5.17 -22.56
N TRP A 139 -45.74 6.17 -22.88
CA TRP A 139 -46.21 7.49 -23.30
C TRP A 139 -47.01 7.45 -24.60
N ALA A 140 -46.53 6.71 -25.60
CA ALA A 140 -47.24 6.51 -26.86
C ALA A 140 -48.61 5.85 -26.63
N GLU A 141 -48.66 4.80 -25.80
CA GLU A 141 -49.92 4.11 -25.47
C GLU A 141 -50.88 5.02 -24.69
N ARG A 142 -50.36 5.78 -23.71
CA ARG A 142 -51.16 6.77 -22.99
C ARG A 142 -51.76 7.81 -23.93
N HIS A 143 -50.97 8.33 -24.87
CA HIS A 143 -51.47 9.31 -25.84
C HIS A 143 -52.60 8.72 -26.69
N ARG A 144 -52.41 7.50 -27.20
CA ARG A 144 -53.45 6.76 -27.93
C ARG A 144 -54.73 6.58 -27.11
N LEU A 145 -54.63 6.11 -25.87
CA LEU A 145 -55.79 5.90 -25.00
C LEU A 145 -56.54 7.20 -24.71
N VAL A 146 -55.83 8.32 -24.55
CA VAL A 146 -56.44 9.64 -24.35
C VAL A 146 -57.19 10.10 -25.61
N GLU A 147 -56.62 9.90 -26.80
CA GLU A 147 -57.31 10.23 -28.06
C GLU A 147 -58.54 9.34 -28.26
N ASP A 148 -58.42 8.03 -28.00
CA ASP A 148 -59.55 7.10 -28.07
C ASP A 148 -60.67 7.49 -27.08
N ALA A 149 -60.32 7.91 -25.86
CA ALA A 149 -61.30 8.39 -24.88
C ALA A 149 -62.00 9.69 -25.32
N ARG A 150 -61.27 10.62 -25.94
CA ARG A 150 -61.84 11.86 -26.50
C ARG A 150 -62.78 11.57 -27.67
N GLU A 151 -62.43 10.61 -28.51
CA GLU A 151 -63.26 10.14 -29.62
C GLU A 151 -64.56 9.54 -29.10
N LEU A 152 -64.49 8.62 -28.13
CA LEU A 152 -65.66 8.04 -27.50
C LEU A 152 -66.55 9.10 -26.82
N ALA A 153 -65.96 10.08 -26.13
CA ALA A 153 -66.71 11.18 -25.53
C ALA A 153 -67.46 12.02 -26.59
N ARG A 154 -66.82 12.32 -27.73
CA ARG A 154 -67.45 13.03 -28.85
C ARG A 154 -68.59 12.21 -29.46
N GLN A 155 -68.43 10.89 -29.61
CA GLN A 155 -69.48 10.00 -30.09
C GLN A 155 -70.67 9.92 -29.13
N LEU A 156 -70.41 9.80 -27.83
CA LEU A 156 -71.45 9.80 -26.80
C LEU A 156 -72.20 11.14 -26.75
N HIS A 157 -71.49 12.25 -26.90
CA HIS A 157 -72.10 13.57 -26.96
C HIS A 157 -73.01 13.72 -28.19
N GLY A 158 -72.55 13.32 -29.38
CA GLY A 158 -73.38 13.34 -30.59
C GLY A 158 -74.59 12.40 -30.51
N LEU A 159 -74.46 11.26 -29.83
CA LEU A 159 -75.59 10.37 -29.55
C LEU A 159 -76.60 11.02 -28.60
N ALA A 160 -76.13 11.72 -27.57
CA ALA A 160 -76.97 12.47 -26.64
C ALA A 160 -77.73 13.61 -27.36
N ASP A 161 -77.05 14.40 -28.20
CA ASP A 161 -77.69 15.46 -29.00
C ASP A 161 -78.76 14.88 -29.94
N SER A 162 -78.44 13.78 -30.63
CA SER A 162 -79.40 13.08 -31.50
C SER A 162 -80.62 12.56 -30.73
N ALA A 163 -80.43 12.16 -29.47
CA ALA A 163 -81.52 11.74 -28.59
C ALA A 163 -82.37 12.95 -28.17
N THR A 164 -81.76 14.09 -27.84
CA THR A 164 -82.44 15.35 -27.52
C THR A 164 -83.28 15.84 -28.70
N ASP A 165 -82.76 15.79 -29.93
CA ASP A 165 -83.50 16.19 -31.14
C ASP A 165 -84.70 15.25 -31.41
N ARG A 166 -84.55 13.96 -31.13
CA ARG A 166 -85.60 12.95 -31.34
C ARG A 166 -86.66 12.98 -30.24
N PHE A 167 -86.25 13.28 -29.02
CA PHE A 167 -87.09 13.36 -27.83
C PHE A 167 -86.93 14.75 -27.22
N PRO A 168 -87.43 15.81 -27.89
CA PRO A 168 -87.37 17.15 -27.34
C PRO A 168 -88.11 17.15 -26.01
N ALA A 169 -87.54 17.81 -25.00
CA ALA A 169 -88.24 18.02 -23.74
C ALA A 169 -89.61 18.64 -24.08
N ALA A 170 -90.70 18.00 -23.63
CA ALA A 170 -91.99 18.66 -23.66
C ALA A 170 -91.83 20.00 -22.94
N GLU A 171 -92.34 21.10 -23.51
CA GLU A 171 -92.45 22.36 -22.80
C GLU A 171 -93.22 22.07 -21.50
N GLU A 172 -92.49 21.90 -20.40
CA GLU A 172 -93.10 21.93 -19.08
C GLU A 172 -93.61 23.36 -18.92
N PRO A 173 -94.90 23.55 -18.58
CA PRO A 173 -95.41 24.88 -18.28
C PRO A 173 -94.52 25.45 -17.17
N GLU A 174 -94.25 26.77 -17.21
CA GLU A 174 -93.49 27.50 -16.18
C GLU A 174 -93.88 26.99 -14.79
N ALA A 175 -93.10 26.05 -14.27
CA ALA A 175 -93.21 25.58 -12.93
C ALA A 175 -92.43 26.63 -12.14
N ASP A 176 -93.17 27.44 -11.38
CA ASP A 176 -92.65 28.26 -10.31
C ASP A 176 -91.71 27.41 -9.45
N ALA A 177 -90.43 27.45 -9.77
CA ALA A 177 -89.40 26.81 -9.00
C ALA A 177 -89.12 27.71 -7.80
N GLU A 178 -89.94 27.57 -6.76
CA GLU A 178 -89.44 27.69 -5.38
C GLU A 178 -88.39 26.59 -5.19
N ALA A 179 -87.19 26.86 -5.69
CA ALA A 179 -86.00 26.13 -5.32
C ALA A 179 -85.72 26.47 -3.84
N GLU A 180 -86.19 25.61 -2.95
CA GLU A 180 -85.62 25.47 -1.61
C GLU A 180 -84.10 25.36 -1.74
N ALA A 181 -83.43 26.46 -1.36
CA ALA A 181 -82.00 26.56 -1.30
C ALA A 181 -81.46 25.57 -0.26
N GLY A 182 -81.01 24.40 -0.72
CA GLY A 182 -80.08 23.57 0.02
C GLY A 182 -78.82 24.40 0.35
N PRO A 183 -78.21 24.23 1.54
CA PRO A 183 -77.15 25.10 2.01
C PRO A 183 -75.95 25.06 1.07
N ALA A 184 -75.46 26.26 0.72
CA ALA A 184 -74.29 26.46 -0.11
C ALA A 184 -73.09 25.66 0.39
N PRO A 185 -72.39 24.89 -0.46
CA PRO A 185 -71.04 24.42 -0.11
C PRO A 185 -70.16 25.65 0.07
N GLY A 186 -69.50 25.71 1.23
CA GLY A 186 -68.76 26.87 1.71
C GLY A 186 -67.82 27.45 0.67
N ALA A 187 -67.81 28.78 0.60
CA ALA A 187 -66.72 29.53 0.05
C ALA A 187 -65.43 29.09 0.75
N TYR A 188 -64.63 28.27 0.08
CA TYR A 188 -63.22 28.19 0.39
C TYR A 188 -62.63 29.50 -0.11
N ASP A 189 -62.25 30.35 0.83
CA ASP A 189 -61.41 31.52 0.63
C ASP A 189 -60.18 31.10 -0.17
N GLN A 190 -60.17 31.42 -1.47
CA GLN A 190 -58.97 31.40 -2.28
C GLN A 190 -58.25 32.72 -2.03
N ASP A 191 -57.66 32.91 -0.84
CA ASP A 191 -56.67 33.95 -0.56
C ASP A 191 -56.08 33.79 0.85
N ALA A 192 -55.36 32.70 1.11
CA ALA A 192 -54.37 32.63 2.20
C ALA A 192 -53.47 31.39 2.11
N VAL A 193 -52.45 31.41 1.25
CA VAL A 193 -51.05 31.09 1.60
C VAL A 193 -50.18 31.21 0.33
N GLY A 194 -49.76 32.44 0.04
CA GLY A 194 -48.43 32.63 -0.53
C GLY A 194 -47.41 32.60 0.61
N GLU A 195 -46.35 31.81 0.39
CA GLU A 195 -45.01 31.95 0.98
C GLU A 195 -44.85 31.70 2.50
N ASP A 196 -44.54 30.45 2.84
CA ASP A 196 -43.19 30.02 3.29
C ASP A 196 -43.28 28.58 3.80
N LEU A 197 -42.88 27.62 2.97
CA LEU A 197 -42.52 26.29 3.45
C LEU A 197 -41.05 26.09 3.07
N GLU A 198 -40.20 26.24 4.08
CA GLU A 198 -38.81 25.81 4.06
C GLU A 198 -38.72 24.35 3.59
N PRO A 199 -37.68 23.96 2.82
CA PRO A 199 -37.48 22.57 2.45
C PRO A 199 -37.12 21.76 3.70
N THR A 200 -38.08 20.99 4.22
CA THR A 200 -37.78 19.91 5.16
C THR A 200 -37.13 18.75 4.40
N ASP A 201 -35.82 18.59 4.59
CA ASP A 201 -35.10 17.34 4.35
C ASP A 201 -35.68 16.26 5.29
N GLU A 202 -36.69 15.51 4.82
CA GLU A 202 -37.08 14.25 5.44
C GLU A 202 -36.42 13.08 4.68
N PRO A 203 -35.60 12.25 5.34
CA PRO A 203 -34.90 11.15 4.69
C PRO A 203 -35.83 9.94 4.47
N LEU A 204 -35.71 9.31 3.30
CA LEU A 204 -36.35 8.04 2.96
C LEU A 204 -36.01 6.93 3.99
N PRO A 205 -36.97 6.09 4.42
CA PRO A 205 -36.68 4.98 5.33
C PRO A 205 -36.12 3.79 4.55
N GLY A 206 -34.85 3.44 4.80
CA GLY A 206 -34.28 2.20 4.26
C GLY A 206 -32.76 2.16 4.10
N ALA A 207 -32.01 2.42 5.18
CA ALA A 207 -30.61 1.99 5.28
C ALA A 207 -30.34 1.49 6.72
N PRO A 208 -29.59 0.39 6.91
CA PRO A 208 -29.47 -0.27 8.20
C PRO A 208 -28.69 0.55 9.23
N ALA A 209 -29.22 0.57 10.46
CA ALA A 209 -28.59 1.19 11.61
C ALA A 209 -27.26 0.51 11.97
N SER A 210 -26.17 1.28 11.92
CA SER A 210 -24.95 0.98 12.65
C SER A 210 -25.12 1.46 14.09
N THR A 211 -25.69 0.62 14.94
CA THR A 211 -25.80 0.86 16.38
C THR A 211 -24.46 0.59 17.05
N GLY A 212 -23.74 1.66 17.37
CA GLY A 212 -22.71 1.64 18.40
C GLY A 212 -23.28 2.16 19.70
N ALA A 213 -23.37 1.30 20.73
CA ALA A 213 -23.17 1.67 22.14
C ALA A 213 -23.23 0.43 23.04
N GLY A 214 -22.16 0.21 23.81
CA GLY A 214 -22.25 -0.45 25.11
C GLY A 214 -21.16 -1.47 25.44
N GLY A 215 -20.18 -1.06 26.25
CA GLY A 215 -19.47 -1.99 27.16
C GLY A 215 -17.95 -1.89 27.21
N LEU A 216 -17.43 -1.09 28.15
CA LEU A 216 -16.11 -1.34 28.78
C LEU A 216 -16.12 -2.72 29.47
N PRO A 217 -14.98 -3.46 29.67
CA PRO A 217 -13.74 -2.91 30.23
C PRO A 217 -12.41 -3.53 29.73
N GLY A 218 -11.29 -2.89 30.10
CA GLY A 218 -9.98 -3.55 30.20
C GLY A 218 -8.87 -2.99 29.33
N ALA A 219 -8.46 -1.74 29.57
CA ALA A 219 -7.22 -1.22 28.99
C ALA A 219 -6.00 -1.84 29.70
N ALA A 220 -5.41 -2.85 29.07
CA ALA A 220 -4.05 -3.28 29.36
C ALA A 220 -3.07 -2.23 28.83
N ARG A 221 -2.23 -1.77 29.75
CA ARG A 221 -1.13 -0.83 29.61
C ARG A 221 -0.02 -1.38 28.69
N VAL A 222 0.44 -0.60 27.72
CA VAL A 222 1.78 -0.73 27.13
C VAL A 222 2.40 0.69 27.06
N PRO A 223 3.64 0.91 27.53
CA PRO A 223 4.21 2.24 27.66
C PRO A 223 5.06 2.67 26.45
N GLY A 224 5.04 3.98 26.17
CA GLY A 224 6.25 4.73 25.83
C GLY A 224 6.56 4.94 24.35
N THR A 225 6.17 6.10 23.81
CA THR A 225 7.00 6.85 22.86
C THR A 225 6.89 8.33 23.20
N ALA A 226 8.07 8.93 23.35
CA ALA A 226 8.33 10.26 23.90
C ALA A 226 7.81 11.41 23.02
N GLU A 227 7.43 12.49 23.68
CA GLU A 227 7.24 13.82 23.08
C GLU A 227 8.58 14.39 22.57
N PRO A 228 8.59 15.14 21.45
CA PRO A 228 9.61 16.15 21.22
C PRO A 228 9.08 17.54 21.65
N GLY A 229 9.78 18.15 22.60
CA GLY A 229 9.59 19.55 22.97
C GLY A 229 10.22 20.54 21.96
N PRO A 230 9.93 21.85 22.08
CA PRO A 230 10.23 22.85 21.06
C PRO A 230 11.48 23.68 21.39
N GLU A 231 12.42 23.81 20.44
CA GLU A 231 13.46 24.83 20.46
C GLU A 231 13.74 25.33 19.03
N GLY A 232 13.60 26.64 18.80
CA GLY A 232 14.35 27.36 17.76
C GLY A 232 15.58 28.04 18.39
N PRO A 233 16.29 29.00 17.73
CA PRO A 233 16.15 29.49 16.36
C PRO A 233 17.52 29.66 15.62
N ASP A 234 17.44 30.22 14.40
CA ASP A 234 18.51 30.94 13.68
C ASP A 234 19.74 30.17 13.13
N SER A 235 19.77 30.01 11.81
CA SER A 235 21.00 30.12 11.03
C SER A 235 20.70 30.63 9.62
N ARG A 236 21.01 31.91 9.45
CA ARG A 236 21.14 32.65 8.20
C ARG A 236 22.40 32.19 7.45
N ALA A 237 22.31 32.30 6.13
CA ALA A 237 23.35 32.69 5.17
C ALA A 237 24.20 31.61 4.45
N GLY A 238 24.26 31.81 3.12
CA GLY A 238 25.25 31.26 2.18
C GLY A 238 24.76 30.03 1.42
N SER A 239 24.84 29.90 0.10
CA SER A 239 25.48 30.72 -0.93
C SER A 239 24.91 30.34 -2.30
N ARG A 240 24.88 31.32 -3.19
CA ARG A 240 24.80 31.21 -4.66
C ARG A 240 25.98 30.41 -5.23
N ALA A 241 25.73 29.86 -6.43
CA ALA A 241 26.62 29.64 -7.59
C ALA A 241 26.42 28.20 -8.09
N ASP A 242 25.74 27.96 -9.21
CA ASP A 242 26.17 28.13 -10.61
C ASP A 242 26.48 26.74 -11.21
N ASP A 243 26.25 26.62 -12.53
CA ASP A 243 26.68 25.54 -13.43
C ASP A 243 25.91 24.21 -13.28
N ASP A 244 25.47 23.50 -14.32
CA ASP A 244 25.77 23.52 -15.74
C ASP A 244 24.69 22.64 -16.40
N ASP A 245 24.06 23.08 -17.48
CA ASP A 245 23.27 22.24 -18.38
C ASP A 245 24.09 22.17 -19.67
N PRO A 246 24.49 20.98 -20.15
CA PRO A 246 24.04 20.68 -21.51
C PRO A 246 23.84 19.19 -21.86
N VAL A 247 22.74 18.97 -22.59
CA VAL A 247 22.63 18.31 -23.91
C VAL A 247 22.92 16.81 -24.02
N GLU A 248 21.94 16.12 -24.62
CA GLU A 248 21.94 14.73 -25.08
C GLU A 248 23.14 14.30 -25.94
N PRO A 249 23.26 12.99 -26.17
CA PRO A 249 23.35 12.58 -27.58
C PRO A 249 22.35 11.47 -27.95
N GLU A 250 21.51 11.78 -28.94
CA GLU A 250 21.00 10.79 -29.88
C GLU A 250 22.17 10.17 -30.66
N SER A 251 22.21 8.83 -30.67
CA SER A 251 22.92 8.00 -31.64
C SER A 251 22.39 6.58 -31.48
N SER A 252 22.23 5.74 -32.48
CA SER A 252 22.29 5.81 -33.93
C SER A 252 22.09 4.37 -34.40
N THR A 253 21.58 4.17 -35.61
CA THR A 253 21.89 3.02 -36.47
C THR A 253 21.15 1.68 -36.26
N ALA A 254 20.08 1.55 -37.05
CA ALA A 254 19.88 0.56 -38.11
C ALA A 254 20.07 -0.95 -37.83
N LEU A 255 18.98 -1.71 -38.00
CA LEU A 255 19.00 -3.00 -38.67
C LEU A 255 17.70 -3.20 -39.49
N ARG A 256 17.80 -2.95 -40.80
CA ARG A 256 16.88 -3.45 -41.82
C ARG A 256 17.18 -4.94 -42.04
N PRO A 257 16.20 -5.84 -42.03
CA PRO A 257 16.41 -7.18 -42.56
C PRO A 257 16.38 -7.15 -44.10
N LEU A 258 17.42 -7.75 -44.70
CA LEU A 258 17.59 -7.95 -46.13
C LEU A 258 16.61 -9.02 -46.65
N ASP A 259 15.93 -8.63 -47.70
CA ASP A 259 15.11 -9.43 -48.61
C ASP A 259 15.93 -10.58 -49.21
N THR A 260 15.40 -11.81 -49.19
CA THR A 260 15.98 -12.96 -49.92
C THR A 260 14.86 -13.70 -50.66
N PRO A 261 14.82 -13.72 -52.00
CA PRO A 261 13.88 -14.55 -52.75
C PRO A 261 14.48 -15.94 -53.00
N PRO A 262 13.70 -17.04 -52.91
CA PRO A 262 14.16 -18.34 -53.37
C PRO A 262 13.98 -18.48 -54.89
N GLU A 263 15.09 -18.85 -55.55
CA GLU A 263 15.15 -19.29 -56.94
C GLU A 263 14.20 -20.46 -57.21
N ALA A 264 13.46 -20.34 -58.30
CA ALA A 264 12.74 -21.42 -58.94
C ALA A 264 13.65 -22.15 -59.93
N ARG A 265 13.59 -23.49 -59.94
CA ARG A 265 13.55 -24.43 -61.09
C ARG A 265 14.25 -25.75 -60.77
N PRO A 266 13.97 -26.87 -61.47
CA PRO A 266 13.31 -27.02 -62.79
C PRO A 266 11.78 -27.15 -62.79
#